data_AF-A0A2A3ENW0-F1
#
_entry.id   AF-A0A2A3ENW0-F1
#
_cell.length_a   1.000
_cell.length_b   1.000
_cell.length_c   1.000
_cell.angle_alpha   90.00
_cell.angle_beta   90.00
_cell.angle_gamma   90.00
#
_symmetry.space_group_name_H-M   'P 1'
#
loop_
_entity.id
_entity.type
_entity.pdbx_description
1 polymer ?
#
loop_
_entity_poly.entity_id
_entity_poly.type
_entity_poly.pdbx_seq_one_letter_code
_entity_poly.pdbx_strand_id
1 'polypeptide(L)'
;MFKSEIMIKIILPHDARARRLFVTSGGLKKVQEIQTDPGSTLFEYIQIINCCFPEEIIRYYSPGYPNTLLEAVEQYQPKCPSLFAMEEHLSSDIDSKSSLSSYNEEC
;
A
#
# COMPACT_ATOMS: atom_id res chain seq x y z
N MET A 1 14.99 -23.21 -21.14
CA MET A 1 14.12 -22.16 -21.70
C MET A 1 12.69 -22.65 -21.94
N PHE A 2 12.45 -23.83 -22.53
CA PHE A 2 11.08 -24.34 -22.79
C PHE A 2 10.31 -24.96 -21.60
N LYS A 3 10.93 -25.16 -20.42
CA LYS A 3 10.27 -25.76 -19.26
C LYS A 3 9.45 -24.77 -18.41
N SER A 4 9.71 -23.46 -18.51
CA SER A 4 9.04 -22.44 -17.70
C SER A 4 7.64 -22.05 -18.21
N GLU A 5 7.41 -22.11 -19.53
CA GLU A 5 6.13 -21.71 -20.14
C GLU A 5 5.00 -22.73 -19.87
N ILE A 6 5.33 -24.02 -19.82
CA ILE A 6 4.35 -25.10 -19.56
C ILE A 6 3.91 -25.11 -18.09
N MET A 7 4.81 -24.74 -17.17
CA MET A 7 4.54 -24.73 -15.73
C MET A 7 3.49 -23.68 -15.34
N ILE A 8 3.52 -22.50 -15.98
CA ILE A 8 2.65 -21.38 -15.65
C ILE A 8 1.19 -21.68 -16.05
N LYS A 9 0.96 -22.26 -17.23
CA LYS A 9 -0.40 -22.51 -17.75
C LYS A 9 -1.11 -23.68 -17.05
N ILE A 10 -0.37 -24.69 -16.59
CA ILE A 10 -0.96 -25.92 -16.03
C ILE A 10 -0.98 -25.91 -14.50
N ILE A 11 0.01 -25.28 -13.85
CA ILE A 11 0.14 -25.37 -12.38
C ILE A 11 -0.56 -24.21 -11.67
N LEU A 12 -0.53 -22.98 -12.20
CA LEU A 12 -1.13 -21.83 -11.52
C LEU A 12 -2.65 -21.95 -11.29
N PRO A 13 -3.47 -22.48 -12.24
CA PRO A 13 -4.91 -22.60 -12.00
C PRO A 13 -5.24 -23.56 -10.84
N HIS A 14 -4.44 -24.60 -10.64
CA HIS A 14 -4.77 -25.71 -9.74
C HIS A 14 -3.96 -25.75 -8.43
N ASP A 15 -2.82 -25.05 -8.33
CA ASP A 15 -1.96 -25.05 -7.15
C ASP A 15 -1.85 -23.66 -6.49
N ALA A 16 -2.49 -23.50 -5.33
CA ALA A 16 -2.46 -22.28 -4.54
C ALA A 16 -1.05 -21.90 -4.03
N ARG A 17 -0.20 -22.89 -3.72
CA ARG A 17 1.18 -22.64 -3.27
C ARG A 17 2.03 -22.14 -4.42
N ALA A 18 1.84 -22.69 -5.62
CA ALA A 18 2.52 -22.21 -6.82
C ALA A 18 2.12 -20.77 -7.14
N ARG A 19 0.83 -20.42 -7.03
CA ARG A 19 0.37 -19.03 -7.16
C ARG A 19 1.05 -18.10 -6.17
N ARG A 20 1.04 -18.46 -4.87
CA ARG A 20 1.73 -17.67 -3.84
C ARG A 20 3.21 -17.49 -4.17
N LEU A 21 3.91 -18.57 -4.53
CA LEU A 21 5.33 -18.53 -4.87
C LEU A 21 5.60 -17.62 -6.09
N PHE A 22 4.75 -17.69 -7.12
CA PHE A 22 4.85 -16.86 -8.32
C PHE A 22 4.69 -15.37 -8.00
N VAL A 23 3.77 -15.01 -7.11
CA VAL A 23 3.62 -13.63 -6.63
C VAL A 23 4.85 -13.21 -5.81
N THR A 24 5.22 -13.98 -4.79
CA THR A 24 6.31 -13.60 -3.86
C THR A 24 7.69 -13.58 -4.52
N SER A 25 7.89 -14.31 -5.61
CA SER A 25 9.13 -14.29 -6.40
C SER A 25 9.19 -13.12 -7.41
N GLY A 26 8.12 -12.32 -7.52
CA GLY A 26 8.03 -11.21 -8.47
C GLY A 26 7.66 -11.64 -9.89
N GLY A 27 7.26 -12.89 -10.11
CA GLY A 27 6.82 -13.37 -11.42
C GLY A 27 5.60 -12.61 -11.93
N LEU A 28 4.61 -12.39 -11.07
CA LEU A 28 3.41 -11.64 -11.43
C LEU A 28 3.72 -10.18 -11.78
N LYS A 29 4.61 -9.53 -11.02
CA LYS A 29 5.08 -8.17 -11.31
C LYS A 29 5.67 -8.07 -12.71
N LYS A 30 6.58 -9.00 -13.06
CA LYS A 30 7.19 -9.04 -14.39
C LYS A 30 6.15 -9.22 -15.50
N VAL A 31 5.11 -10.02 -15.27
CA VAL A 31 4.02 -10.19 -16.23
C VAL A 31 3.26 -8.88 -16.45
N GLN A 32 2.98 -8.12 -15.40
CA GLN A 32 2.29 -6.82 -15.52
C GLN A 32 3.14 -5.75 -16.23
N GLU A 33 4.47 -5.85 -16.18
CA GLU A 33 5.39 -4.92 -16.84
C GLU A 33 5.55 -5.20 -18.36
N ILE A 34 5.06 -6.34 -18.86
CA ILE A 34 5.15 -6.68 -20.29
C ILE A 34 4.15 -5.82 -21.07
N GLN A 35 4.67 -4.97 -21.93
CA GLN A 35 3.87 -4.29 -22.94
C GLN A 35 3.58 -5.22 -24.11
N THR A 36 2.33 -5.26 -24.55
CA THR A 36 1.88 -6.16 -25.60
C THR A 36 0.72 -5.53 -26.36
N ASP A 37 0.64 -5.81 -27.65
CA ASP A 37 -0.45 -5.33 -28.49
C ASP A 37 -1.73 -6.12 -28.19
N PRO A 38 -2.89 -5.44 -28.04
CA PRO A 38 -4.18 -6.11 -27.92
C PRO A 38 -4.43 -7.07 -29.08
N GLY A 39 -4.91 -8.27 -28.76
CA GLY A 39 -5.17 -9.32 -29.76
C GLY A 39 -3.95 -10.13 -30.19
N SER A 40 -2.76 -9.83 -29.67
CA SER A 40 -1.61 -10.72 -29.83
C SER A 40 -1.75 -11.98 -28.97
N THR A 41 -1.11 -13.07 -29.38
CA THR A 41 -1.06 -14.31 -28.60
C THR A 41 -0.43 -14.10 -27.21
N LEU A 42 0.52 -13.17 -27.11
CA LEU A 42 1.15 -12.83 -25.83
C LEU A 42 0.16 -12.14 -24.88
N PHE A 43 -0.66 -11.22 -25.39
CA PHE A 43 -1.74 -10.60 -24.62
C PHE A 43 -2.71 -11.66 -24.08
N GLU A 44 -3.13 -12.62 -24.90
CA GLU A 44 -3.99 -13.73 -24.46
C GLU A 44 -3.36 -14.55 -23.33
N TYR A 45 -2.06 -14.86 -23.41
CA TYR A 45 -1.36 -15.56 -22.33
C TYR A 45 -1.32 -14.75 -21.03
N ILE A 46 -1.08 -13.44 -21.12
CA ILE A 46 -1.11 -12.54 -19.96
C ILE A 46 -2.50 -12.54 -19.32
N GLN A 47 -3.57 -12.47 -20.12
CA GLN A 47 -4.95 -12.53 -19.62
C GLN A 47 -5.24 -13.86 -18.90
N ILE A 48 -4.80 -15.00 -19.46
CA ILE A 48 -4.95 -16.31 -18.81
C ILE A 48 -4.22 -16.37 -17.46
N ILE A 49 -3.00 -15.82 -17.39
CA ILE A 49 -2.24 -15.73 -16.14
C ILE A 49 -2.99 -14.86 -15.13
N ASN A 50 -3.51 -13.70 -15.56
CA ASN A 50 -4.24 -12.78 -14.69
C ASN A 50 -5.50 -13.43 -14.09
N CYS A 51 -6.22 -14.25 -14.85
CA CYS A 51 -7.39 -15.01 -14.38
C CYS A 51 -7.08 -16.00 -13.24
N CYS A 52 -5.80 -16.31 -12.98
CA CYS A 52 -5.40 -17.17 -11.87
C CYS A 52 -5.34 -16.43 -10.52
N PHE A 53 -5.47 -15.10 -10.50
CA PHE A 53 -5.29 -14.28 -9.29
C PHE A 53 -6.51 -13.38 -9.02
N PRO A 54 -6.76 -13.01 -7.76
CA PRO A 54 -7.75 -12.01 -7.41
C PRO A 54 -7.46 -10.66 -8.06
N GLU A 55 -8.51 -9.92 -8.42
CA GLU A 55 -8.39 -8.61 -9.08
C GLU A 55 -7.55 -7.63 -8.24
N GLU A 56 -7.70 -7.63 -6.92
CA GLU A 56 -6.90 -6.79 -6.02
C GLU A 56 -5.40 -7.03 -6.16
N ILE A 57 -4.99 -8.30 -6.31
CA ILE A 57 -3.59 -8.67 -6.51
C ILE A 57 -3.09 -8.21 -7.89
N ILE A 58 -3.91 -8.36 -8.94
CA ILE A 58 -3.58 -7.86 -10.27
C ILE A 58 -3.42 -6.34 -10.26
N ARG A 59 -4.36 -5.64 -9.63
CA ARG A 59 -4.37 -4.18 -9.51
C ARG A 59 -3.15 -3.69 -8.74
N TYR A 60 -2.80 -4.34 -7.63
CA TYR A 60 -1.61 -4.03 -6.85
C TYR A 60 -0.32 -4.01 -7.67
N TYR A 61 -0.16 -4.95 -8.61
CA TYR A 61 1.01 -5.03 -9.49
C TYR A 61 0.85 -4.29 -10.83
N SER A 62 -0.33 -3.73 -11.11
CA SER A 62 -0.58 -3.02 -12.37
C SER A 62 0.26 -1.73 -12.44
N PRO A 63 0.86 -1.42 -13.60
CA PRO A 63 1.62 -0.18 -13.78
C PRO A 63 0.78 1.05 -13.40
N GLY A 64 1.36 1.97 -12.61
CA GLY A 64 0.70 3.21 -12.21
C GLY A 64 -0.26 3.10 -11.02
N TYR A 65 -0.68 1.90 -10.60
CA TYR A 65 -1.57 1.76 -9.44
C TYR A 65 -1.03 2.36 -8.13
N PRO A 66 0.29 2.29 -7.82
CA PRO A 66 0.84 2.99 -6.67
C PRO A 66 0.55 4.50 -6.66
N ASN A 67 0.51 5.15 -7.84
CA ASN A 67 0.20 6.58 -7.91
C ASN A 67 -1.27 6.84 -7.56
N THR A 68 -2.19 5.99 -8.03
CA THR A 68 -3.61 6.07 -7.64
C THR A 68 -3.81 5.90 -6.13
N LEU A 69 -3.01 5.07 -5.48
CA LEU A 69 -3.04 4.96 -4.01
C LEU A 69 -2.56 6.24 -3.33
N LEU A 70 -1.53 6.90 -3.86
CA LEU A 70 -1.05 8.19 -3.33
C LEU A 70 -2.09 9.29 -3.51
N GLU A 71 -2.75 9.37 -4.66
CA GLU A 71 -3.86 10.31 -4.88
C GLU A 71 -5.01 10.08 -3.88
N ALA A 72 -5.32 8.82 -3.58
CA ALA A 72 -6.33 8.48 -2.57
C ALA A 72 -5.92 8.91 -1.16
N VAL A 73 -4.62 8.86 -0.82
CA VAL A 73 -4.09 9.37 0.45
C VAL A 73 -4.24 10.88 0.54
N GLU A 74 -3.91 11.60 -0.53
CA GLU A 74 -4.04 13.07 -0.58
C GLU A 74 -5.49 13.54 -0.40
N GLN A 75 -6.45 12.76 -0.88
CA GLN A 75 -7.89 13.07 -0.79
C GLN A 75 -8.54 12.56 0.50
N TYR A 76 -7.84 11.77 1.30
CA TYR A 76 -8.42 11.10 2.45
C TYR A 76 -8.66 12.06 3.62
N GLN A 77 -9.91 12.16 4.06
CA GLN A 77 -10.28 12.84 5.31
C GLN A 77 -10.50 11.81 6.43
N PRO A 78 -9.71 11.84 7.51
CA PRO A 78 -9.86 10.91 8.64
C PRO A 78 -11.24 11.00 9.29
N LYS A 79 -11.92 9.85 9.43
CA LYS A 79 -13.30 9.76 9.96
C LYS A 79 -13.42 9.83 11.48
N CYS A 80 -12.31 10.00 12.21
CA CYS A 80 -12.34 10.10 13.67
C CYS A 80 -11.63 11.37 14.15
N PRO A 81 -12.26 12.55 14.00
CA PRO A 81 -11.69 13.82 14.46
C PRO A 81 -11.40 13.83 15.96
N SER A 82 -12.20 13.10 16.75
CA SER A 82 -12.08 13.03 18.21
C SER A 82 -10.78 12.39 18.70
N LEU A 83 -10.10 11.59 17.86
CA LEU A 83 -8.77 11.06 18.20
C LEU A 83 -7.66 12.11 18.03
N PHE A 84 -7.90 13.17 17.25
CA PHE A 84 -6.90 14.20 16.95
C PHE A 84 -7.15 15.51 17.72
N ALA A 85 -8.37 15.71 18.25
CA ALA A 85 -8.76 16.93 18.98
C ALA A 85 -8.20 17.06 20.42
N MET A 86 -7.44 16.06 20.91
CA MET A 86 -6.92 16.04 22.28
C MET A 86 -5.56 16.73 22.46
N GLU A 87 -4.94 17.25 21.39
CA GLU A 87 -3.61 17.90 21.46
C GLU A 87 -3.65 19.44 21.62
N GLU A 88 -4.78 20.11 21.41
CA GLU A 88 -4.83 21.60 21.40
C GLU A 88 -4.93 22.27 22.79
N HIS A 89 -5.14 21.52 23.88
CA HIS A 89 -5.50 22.12 25.18
C HIS A 89 -4.43 22.13 26.29
N LEU A 90 -3.15 21.81 26.00
CA LEU A 90 -2.10 21.83 27.04
C LEU A 90 -1.16 23.06 27.03
N SER A 91 -1.38 24.07 26.17
CA SER A 91 -0.39 25.14 25.96
C SER A 91 -0.75 26.55 26.47
N SER A 92 -1.83 26.76 27.25
CA SER A 92 -2.26 28.14 27.59
C SER A 92 -2.18 28.60 29.06
N ASP A 93 -1.66 27.82 30.01
CA ASP A 93 -1.65 28.22 31.44
C ASP A 93 -0.23 28.32 32.05
N ILE A 94 0.72 29.02 31.41
CA ILE A 94 1.79 29.72 32.15
C ILE A 94 2.00 31.07 31.46
N ASP A 95 1.23 32.07 31.89
CA ASP A 95 1.75 33.44 32.09
C ASP A 95 0.66 34.32 32.70
N SER A 96 0.75 34.59 34.00
CA SER A 96 0.46 35.92 34.56
C SER A 96 0.72 36.03 36.06
N LYS A 97 1.65 36.95 36.38
CA LYS A 97 1.88 37.70 37.62
C LYS A 97 2.63 36.97 38.75
N SER A 98 3.55 37.60 39.48
CA SER A 98 4.22 38.90 39.42
C SER A 98 5.10 38.93 40.67
N SER A 99 6.33 39.39 40.51
CA SER A 99 7.32 39.76 41.51
C SER A 99 6.76 40.41 42.80
N LEU A 100 7.25 39.99 43.98
CA LEU A 100 8.00 40.87 44.90
C LEU A 100 8.65 40.11 46.09
N SER A 101 9.98 40.21 46.16
CA SER A 101 10.89 40.37 47.30
C SER A 101 10.66 39.68 48.67
N SER A 102 11.65 38.87 49.04
CA SER A 102 12.57 38.99 50.19
C SER A 102 12.08 39.18 51.63
N TYR A 103 12.77 38.43 52.51
CA TYR A 103 12.96 38.54 53.96
C TYR A 103 11.92 37.83 54.86
N ASN A 104 12.33 36.72 55.50
CA ASN A 104 12.88 36.79 56.87
C ASN A 104 13.42 35.44 57.36
N GLU A 105 14.61 35.53 57.94
CA GLU A 105 15.23 34.60 58.88
C GLU A 105 14.79 34.99 60.32
N GLU A 106 14.89 34.03 61.25
CA GLU A 106 14.78 34.14 62.72
C GLU A 106 13.40 34.04 63.42
N CYS A 107 13.08 32.84 63.95
CA CYS A 107 12.90 32.52 65.38
C CYS A 107 12.71 31.01 65.57
#